data_AF-A0A1W1VWF1-F1
#
_entry.id   AF-A0A1W1VWF1-F1
#
_cell.length_a   1.000
_cell.length_b   1.000
_cell.length_c   1.000
_cell.angle_alpha   90.00
_cell.angle_beta   90.00
_cell.angle_gamma   90.00
#
_symmetry.space_group_name_H-M   'P 1'
#
loop_
_entity.id
_entity.type
_entity.pdbx_description
1 polymer ?
#
loop_
_entity_poly.entity_id
_entity_poly.type
_entity_poly.pdbx_seq_one_letter_code
_entity_poly.pdbx_strand_id
1 'polypeptide(L)'
;MSSSPANTTDLFTRKTDTELLYFLQHPELYHADVVTAARQELHRRGAATRSHLTDTESFVTDYDHEPAERRWLAPVIGGALLVVGGFLYNQFYRPSPAFAVAPKAPIELKSVELNVLPTFDAETAAQVKQEPSLLPTKERTDKKPLGKYLILAGRFWKAENQAEFLADQVAIAKIDSTFLGKTTLVYDQWRELTRVLVYNHNLRPAMQERVNMMHDIANRRMQSLQQMRDNYALGRPPLDKEVRNTLAPVADMLYELRGGKQPTRHIDLTVAR
;
A
#
# COMPACT_ATOMS: atom_id res chain seq x y z
N MET A 1 15.67 39.49 23.94
CA MET A 1 15.96 38.63 25.10
C MET A 1 16.17 37.23 24.56
N SER A 2 17.40 36.74 24.65
CA SER A 2 17.84 35.48 24.05
C SER A 2 17.44 34.30 24.92
N SER A 3 16.59 33.41 24.41
CA SER A 3 16.21 32.16 25.07
C SER A 3 17.32 31.12 24.90
N SER A 4 17.82 30.61 26.03
CA SER A 4 18.90 29.62 26.11
C SER A 4 18.56 28.28 25.43
N PRO A 5 19.49 27.66 24.66
CA PRO A 5 19.32 26.34 24.03
C PRO A 5 19.65 25.16 24.98
N ALA A 6 19.57 25.35 26.30
CA ALA A 6 20.21 24.46 27.27
C ALA A 6 19.45 23.13 27.53
N ASN A 7 18.19 23.00 27.12
CA ASN A 7 17.35 21.84 27.49
C ASN A 7 17.22 20.76 26.42
N THR A 8 17.66 20.98 25.19
CA THR A 8 17.57 19.97 24.12
C THR A 8 18.59 18.84 24.34
N THR A 9 19.81 19.16 24.76
CA THR A 9 20.88 18.17 24.96
C THR A 9 20.55 17.14 26.04
N ASP A 10 19.88 17.53 27.13
CA ASP A 10 19.47 16.62 28.21
C ASP A 10 18.30 15.69 27.79
N LEU A 11 17.55 16.09 26.77
CA LEU A 11 16.47 15.28 26.21
C LEU A 11 17.02 14.15 25.32
N PHE A 12 18.16 14.37 24.65
CA PHE A 12 18.78 13.37 23.77
C PHE A 12 19.66 12.35 24.51
N THR A 13 20.14 12.66 25.71
CA THR A 13 20.92 11.69 26.52
C THR A 13 20.10 10.47 26.93
N ARG A 14 18.78 10.61 27.09
CA ARG A 14 17.86 9.52 27.46
C ARG A 14 17.33 8.72 26.27
N LYS A 15 17.52 9.22 25.04
CA LYS A 15 17.02 8.57 23.82
C LYS A 15 17.95 7.47 23.35
N THR A 16 17.37 6.43 22.76
CA THR A 16 18.08 5.29 22.17
C THR A 16 18.70 5.67 20.81
N ASP A 17 19.71 4.92 20.36
CA ASP A 17 20.38 5.21 19.08
C ASP A 17 19.43 5.09 17.88
N THR A 18 18.43 4.20 17.96
CA THR A 18 17.37 4.06 16.94
C THR A 18 16.49 5.31 16.86
N GLU A 19 16.09 5.87 18.01
CA GLU A 19 15.33 7.12 18.04
C GLU A 19 16.16 8.30 17.53
N LEU A 20 17.46 8.34 17.87
CA LEU A 20 18.35 9.36 17.34
C LEU A 20 18.46 9.29 15.81
N LEU A 21 18.56 8.08 15.25
CA LEU A 21 18.57 7.87 13.79
C LEU A 21 17.24 8.24 13.13
N TYR A 22 16.11 8.05 13.80
CA TYR A 22 14.80 8.45 13.28
C TYR A 22 14.73 9.95 12.98
N PHE A 23 15.28 10.80 13.86
CA PHE A 23 15.35 12.25 13.61
C PHE A 23 16.19 12.61 12.37
N LEU A 24 17.18 11.78 12.01
CA LEU A 24 18.00 11.97 10.82
C LEU A 24 17.35 11.42 9.55
N GLN A 25 16.48 10.41 9.66
CA GLN A 25 15.75 9.82 8.54
C GLN A 25 14.55 10.68 8.10
N HIS A 26 13.96 11.43 9.04
CA HIS A 26 12.80 12.28 8.80
C HIS A 26 13.04 13.75 9.20
N PRO A 27 14.08 14.43 8.66
CA PRO A 27 14.40 15.81 9.04
C PRO A 27 13.28 16.80 8.74
N GLU A 28 12.38 16.48 7.82
CA GLU A 28 11.20 17.28 7.46
C GLU A 28 10.15 17.37 8.58
N LEU A 29 10.15 16.43 9.53
CA LEU A 29 9.18 16.37 10.62
C LEU A 29 9.65 17.11 11.89
N TYR A 30 10.88 17.63 11.89
CA TYR A 30 11.51 18.20 13.08
C TYR A 30 12.19 19.54 12.79
N HIS A 31 12.33 20.36 13.84
CA HIS A 31 13.12 21.59 13.73
C HIS A 31 14.61 21.28 13.49
N ALA A 32 15.28 22.13 12.71
CA ALA A 32 16.69 21.97 12.34
C ALA A 32 17.64 21.80 13.55
N ASP A 33 17.31 22.44 14.67
CA ASP A 33 18.09 22.36 15.91
C ASP A 33 18.00 20.97 16.57
N VAL A 34 16.84 20.29 16.47
CA VAL A 34 16.61 18.93 16.98
C VAL A 34 17.43 17.93 16.18
N VAL A 35 17.42 18.07 14.84
CA VAL A 35 18.20 17.21 13.94
C VAL A 35 19.70 17.41 14.16
N THR A 36 20.14 18.64 14.40
CA THR A 36 21.54 18.98 14.65
C THR A 36 22.02 18.42 15.99
N ALA A 37 21.21 18.54 17.05
CA ALA A 37 21.52 17.98 18.36
C ALA A 37 21.52 16.44 18.34
N ALA A 38 20.58 15.79 17.64
CA ALA A 38 20.56 14.33 17.48
C ALA A 38 21.80 13.83 16.73
N ARG A 39 22.24 14.55 15.69
CA ARG A 39 23.48 14.23 14.95
C ARG A 39 24.72 14.35 15.83
N GLN A 40 24.81 15.42 16.64
CA GLN A 40 25.92 15.59 17.58
C GLN A 40 25.95 14.49 18.64
N GLU A 41 24.79 14.07 19.15
CA GLU A 41 24.68 12.99 20.13
C GLU A 41 25.07 11.63 19.56
N LEU A 42 24.65 11.29 18.33
CA LEU A 42 25.09 10.08 17.62
C LEU A 42 26.61 10.06 17.40
N HIS A 43 27.19 11.20 17.03
CA HIS A 43 28.64 11.33 16.91
C HIS A 43 29.35 11.16 18.26
N ARG A 44 28.80 11.73 19.34
CA ARG A 44 29.33 11.58 20.70
C ARG A 44 29.34 10.11 21.15
N ARG A 45 28.34 9.33 20.73
CA ARG A 45 28.22 7.90 21.06
C ARG A 45 29.02 6.97 20.15
N GLY A 46 29.65 7.48 19.10
CA GLY A 46 30.41 6.66 18.16
C GLY A 46 29.54 5.70 17.33
N ALA A 47 28.21 5.90 17.33
CA ALA A 47 27.25 5.08 16.59
C ALA A 47 27.20 5.51 15.11
N ALA A 48 28.35 5.44 14.44
CA ALA A 48 28.41 5.58 12.99
C ALA A 48 27.93 4.28 12.33
N THR A 49 26.72 4.34 11.76
CA THR A 49 26.27 3.53 10.61
C THR A 49 26.43 2.00 10.76
N ARG A 50 25.46 1.35 11.41
CA ARG A 50 25.08 -0.02 11.07
C ARG A 50 23.58 -0.09 10.84
N SER A 51 23.21 -0.28 9.59
CA SER A 51 21.87 -0.66 9.15
C SER A 51 21.38 -1.90 9.89
N HIS A 52 20.22 -1.82 10.50
CA HIS A 52 19.30 -2.93 10.73
C HIS A 52 17.91 -2.32 10.98
N LEU A 53 17.02 -2.32 9.98
CA LEU A 53 15.95 -3.31 9.77
C LEU A 53 14.98 -3.41 10.96
N THR A 54 13.73 -2.99 10.66
CA THR A 54 12.46 -3.47 11.25
C THR A 54 12.23 -2.97 12.69
N ASP A 55 11.19 -2.23 13.03
CA ASP A 55 9.76 -2.52 12.88
C ASP A 55 9.00 -1.26 13.31
N THR A 56 7.95 -0.87 12.58
CA THR A 56 7.06 0.24 12.94
C THR A 56 5.67 -0.33 13.07
N GLU A 57 5.04 -0.14 14.23
CA GLU A 57 3.64 0.26 14.42
C GLU A 57 3.29 0.14 15.93
N SER A 58 2.52 1.01 16.58
CA SER A 58 1.93 2.33 16.32
C SER A 58 1.10 2.71 17.58
N PHE A 59 0.82 4.01 17.80
CA PHE A 59 -0.33 4.66 18.49
C PHE A 59 0.12 6.11 18.88
N VAL A 60 -0.18 7.19 18.12
CA VAL A 60 -1.42 8.01 17.99
C VAL A 60 -1.84 8.61 19.36
N THR A 61 -1.98 9.91 19.69
CA THR A 61 -2.41 11.22 19.11
C THR A 61 -1.93 12.30 20.13
N ASP A 62 -1.78 13.60 19.91
CA ASP A 62 -2.81 14.62 19.65
C ASP A 62 -2.14 16.02 19.54
N TYR A 63 -2.81 16.94 18.85
CA TYR A 63 -2.38 18.27 18.41
C TYR A 63 -2.39 19.36 19.51
N ASP A 64 -1.39 20.23 19.41
CA ASP A 64 -1.39 21.70 19.44
C ASP A 64 -2.16 22.57 20.48
N HIS A 65 -1.33 23.49 21.02
CA HIS A 65 -1.51 24.94 21.20
C HIS A 65 -2.49 25.52 22.24
N GLU A 66 -1.85 26.10 23.27
CA GLU A 66 -2.18 27.28 24.09
C GLU A 66 -2.76 28.49 23.29
N PRO A 67 -3.31 29.60 23.89
CA PRO A 67 -2.96 30.16 25.22
C PRO A 67 -4.07 30.86 26.02
N ALA A 68 -3.77 31.19 27.28
CA ALA A 68 -3.81 32.56 27.84
C ALA A 68 -3.98 32.56 29.37
N GLU A 69 -3.09 33.29 30.02
CA GLU A 69 -3.13 33.64 31.43
C GLU A 69 -4.44 34.35 31.81
N ARG A 70 -5.05 33.95 32.93
CA ARG A 70 -5.80 34.87 33.81
C ARG A 70 -5.84 34.35 35.25
N ARG A 71 -4.90 34.90 36.01
CA ARG A 71 -4.83 34.97 37.46
C ARG A 71 -6.15 35.52 38.03
N TRP A 72 -6.53 34.98 39.20
CA TRP A 72 -7.63 35.36 40.11
C TRP A 72 -8.95 34.64 39.90
N LEU A 73 -9.08 33.45 40.51
CA LEU A 73 -10.26 32.99 41.25
C LEU A 73 -9.90 31.68 41.97
N ALA A 74 -9.52 31.81 43.24
CA ALA A 74 -9.54 30.72 44.21
C ALA A 74 -11.00 30.23 44.43
N PRO A 75 -11.28 29.22 45.28
CA PRO A 75 -10.79 27.85 45.35
C PRO A 75 -12.00 26.89 45.43
N VAL A 76 -12.57 26.45 44.30
CA VAL A 76 -13.77 25.56 44.28
C VAL A 76 -13.53 24.25 43.49
N ILE A 77 -12.43 24.15 42.74
CA ILE A 77 -12.19 23.03 41.79
C ILE A 77 -11.50 21.81 42.43
N GLY A 78 -10.94 21.94 43.64
CA GLY A 78 -10.21 20.84 44.30
C GLY A 78 -11.10 19.65 44.73
N GLY A 79 -12.37 19.89 45.07
CA GLY A 79 -13.28 18.84 45.53
C GLY A 79 -13.81 17.95 44.40
N ALA A 80 -14.13 18.54 43.25
CA ALA A 80 -14.70 17.80 42.12
C ALA A 80 -13.67 16.85 41.46
N LEU A 81 -12.38 17.24 41.43
CA LEU A 81 -11.32 16.41 40.88
C LEU A 81 -11.00 15.17 41.74
N LEU A 82 -11.19 15.21 43.05
CA LEU A 82 -11.00 14.03 43.90
C LEU A 82 -12.13 13.00 43.75
N VAL A 83 -13.36 13.43 43.50
CA VAL A 83 -14.48 12.51 43.24
C VAL A 83 -14.33 11.84 41.87
N VAL A 84 -13.94 12.59 40.83
CA VAL A 84 -13.68 12.04 39.50
C VAL A 84 -12.42 11.16 39.50
N GLY A 85 -11.36 11.58 40.18
CA GLY A 85 -10.13 10.79 40.33
C GLY A 85 -10.35 9.48 41.11
N GLY A 86 -11.12 9.52 42.20
CA GLY A 86 -11.48 8.32 42.96
C GLY A 86 -12.40 7.36 42.20
N PHE A 87 -13.33 7.89 41.41
CA PHE A 87 -14.20 7.07 40.56
C PHE A 87 -13.44 6.38 39.43
N LEU A 88 -12.52 7.09 38.77
CA LEU A 88 -11.67 6.51 37.72
C LEU A 88 -10.68 5.48 38.30
N TYR A 89 -10.06 5.77 39.45
CA TYR A 89 -9.16 4.82 40.09
C TYR A 89 -9.88 3.50 40.43
N ASN A 90 -11.11 3.55 40.96
CA ASN A 90 -11.88 2.34 41.28
C ASN A 90 -12.41 1.60 40.04
N GLN A 91 -12.59 2.28 38.90
CA GLN A 91 -13.01 1.60 37.67
C GLN A 91 -11.85 0.89 36.96
N PHE A 92 -10.64 1.47 37.00
CA PHE A 92 -9.48 0.95 36.29
C PHE A 92 -8.55 0.07 37.14
N TYR A 93 -8.60 0.16 38.48
CA TYR A 93 -7.83 -0.70 39.40
C TYR A 93 -8.67 -1.80 40.06
N ARG A 94 -9.64 -2.38 39.34
CA ARG A 94 -10.18 -3.67 39.78
C ARG A 94 -9.13 -4.75 39.47
N PRO A 95 -8.63 -5.49 40.48
CA PRO A 95 -7.76 -6.62 40.20
C PRO A 95 -8.52 -7.62 39.33
N SER A 96 -7.99 -7.90 38.14
CA SER A 96 -8.55 -8.92 37.26
C SER A 96 -8.69 -10.22 38.05
N PRO A 97 -9.85 -10.91 37.99
CA PRO A 97 -9.99 -12.21 38.63
C PRO A 97 -8.90 -13.12 38.07
N ALA A 98 -8.15 -13.76 38.94
CA ALA A 98 -7.12 -14.72 38.55
C ALA A 98 -7.79 -15.80 37.71
N PHE A 99 -7.56 -15.77 36.39
CA PHE A 99 -8.05 -16.80 35.50
C PHE A 99 -7.36 -18.11 35.88
N ALA A 100 -8.14 -19.06 36.36
CA ALA A 100 -7.68 -20.44 36.51
C ALA A 100 -7.12 -20.88 35.16
N VAL A 101 -5.85 -21.28 35.14
CA VAL A 101 -5.18 -21.79 33.93
C VAL A 101 -5.92 -23.06 33.52
N ALA A 102 -6.77 -22.94 32.50
CA ALA A 102 -7.40 -24.10 31.88
C ALA A 102 -6.29 -25.03 31.33
N PRO A 103 -6.43 -26.36 31.49
CA PRO A 103 -5.46 -27.30 30.96
C PRO A 103 -5.30 -27.09 29.45
N LYS A 104 -4.05 -26.91 29.02
CA LYS A 104 -3.65 -26.64 27.63
C LYS A 104 -4.04 -27.86 26.79
N ALA A 105 -5.15 -27.75 26.07
CA ALA A 105 -5.56 -28.78 25.11
C ALA A 105 -4.44 -28.98 24.07
N PRO A 106 -4.20 -30.22 23.62
CA PRO A 106 -3.17 -30.52 22.64
C PRO A 106 -3.40 -29.70 21.36
N ILE A 107 -2.38 -28.95 20.96
CA ILE A 107 -2.38 -28.15 19.74
C ILE A 107 -2.28 -29.14 18.57
N GLU A 108 -3.42 -29.54 18.01
CA GLU A 108 -3.45 -30.32 16.79
C GLU A 108 -3.06 -29.41 15.61
N LEU A 109 -1.91 -29.73 15.00
CA LEU A 109 -1.47 -29.08 13.76
C LEU A 109 -2.39 -29.53 12.62
N LYS A 110 -3.41 -28.72 12.32
CA LYS A 110 -4.21 -28.90 11.11
C LYS A 110 -3.34 -28.54 9.92
N SER A 111 -3.09 -29.48 9.02
CA SER A 111 -2.49 -29.20 7.72
C SER A 111 -3.42 -28.25 6.96
N VAL A 112 -3.04 -26.97 6.88
CA VAL A 112 -3.75 -26.00 6.06
C VAL A 112 -3.35 -26.27 4.62
N GLU A 113 -4.32 -26.69 3.80
CA GLU A 113 -4.12 -26.87 2.36
C GLU A 113 -3.78 -25.50 1.75
N LEU A 114 -2.51 -25.33 1.35
CA LEU A 114 -2.02 -24.12 0.72
C LEU A 114 -2.45 -24.13 -0.76
N ASN A 115 -3.57 -23.50 -1.06
CA ASN A 115 -3.96 -23.25 -2.44
C ASN A 115 -3.06 -22.15 -3.04
N VAL A 116 -1.96 -22.55 -3.67
CA VAL A 116 -0.98 -21.63 -4.28
C VAL A 116 -1.55 -21.02 -5.56
N LEU A 117 -1.27 -19.73 -5.79
CA LEU A 117 -1.61 -19.05 -7.04
C LEU A 117 -0.76 -19.62 -8.19
N PRO A 118 -1.34 -19.96 -9.35
CA PRO A 118 -0.55 -20.45 -10.49
C PRO A 118 0.46 -19.40 -10.95
N THR A 119 1.59 -19.84 -11.52
CA THR A 119 2.69 -18.92 -11.90
C THR A 119 2.49 -18.26 -13.26
N PHE A 120 1.72 -18.87 -14.17
CA PHE A 120 1.42 -18.40 -15.53
C PHE A 120 2.65 -18.06 -16.40
N ASP A 121 3.83 -18.63 -16.10
CA ASP A 121 5.07 -18.24 -16.76
C ASP A 121 5.07 -18.59 -18.27
N ALA A 122 4.51 -19.75 -18.64
CA ALA A 122 4.42 -20.18 -20.03
C ALA A 122 3.49 -19.30 -20.87
N GLU A 123 2.33 -18.94 -20.33
CA GLU A 123 1.36 -18.07 -20.98
C GLU A 123 1.90 -16.64 -21.13
N THR A 124 2.48 -16.11 -20.04
CA THR A 124 3.14 -14.80 -20.04
C THR A 124 4.23 -14.74 -21.10
N ALA A 125 5.09 -15.77 -21.19
CA ALA A 125 6.15 -15.82 -22.20
C ALA A 125 5.58 -15.86 -23.63
N ALA A 126 4.47 -16.57 -23.86
CA ALA A 126 3.81 -16.60 -25.16
C ALA A 126 3.23 -15.23 -25.55
N GLN A 127 2.57 -14.54 -24.62
CA GLN A 127 2.03 -13.18 -24.81
C GLN A 127 3.17 -12.18 -25.11
N VAL A 128 4.23 -12.17 -24.30
CA VAL A 128 5.40 -11.28 -24.51
C VAL A 128 6.10 -11.55 -25.83
N LYS A 129 6.13 -12.81 -26.30
CA LYS A 129 6.73 -13.16 -27.60
C LYS A 129 5.97 -12.55 -28.79
N GLN A 130 4.67 -12.29 -28.64
CA GLN A 130 3.84 -11.68 -29.68
C GLN A 130 4.00 -10.15 -29.73
N GLU A 131 4.33 -9.52 -28.60
CA GLU A 131 4.45 -8.05 -28.47
C GLU A 131 5.28 -7.36 -29.56
N PRO A 132 6.47 -7.86 -29.96
CA PRO A 132 7.24 -7.22 -31.02
C PRO A 132 6.54 -7.19 -32.37
N SER A 133 5.61 -8.12 -32.67
CA SER A 133 4.92 -8.11 -33.97
C SER A 133 3.89 -6.99 -34.08
N LEU A 134 3.43 -6.46 -32.94
CA LEU A 134 2.43 -5.40 -32.82
C LEU A 134 3.03 -3.99 -32.98
N LEU A 135 4.37 -3.88 -33.02
CA LEU A 135 5.07 -2.61 -33.12
C LEU A 135 5.45 -2.27 -34.57
N PRO A 136 5.46 -0.98 -34.96
CA PRO A 136 5.95 -0.55 -36.26
C PRO A 136 7.41 -1.00 -36.51
N THR A 137 7.73 -1.43 -37.73
CA THR A 137 9.08 -1.90 -38.08
C THR A 137 10.20 -0.94 -37.69
N LYS A 138 9.96 0.38 -37.82
CA LYS A 138 10.93 1.43 -37.46
C LYS A 138 11.30 1.42 -35.97
N GLU A 139 10.36 1.08 -35.09
CA GLU A 139 10.58 1.08 -33.64
C GLU A 139 11.20 -0.23 -33.15
N ARG A 140 11.02 -1.34 -33.88
CA ARG A 140 11.57 -2.67 -33.53
C ARG A 140 13.09 -2.77 -33.68
N THR A 141 13.70 -1.91 -34.49
CA THR A 141 15.13 -1.94 -34.77
C THR A 141 15.98 -1.57 -33.54
N ASP A 142 15.44 -0.73 -32.65
CA ASP A 142 16.16 -0.25 -31.48
C ASP A 142 16.02 -1.22 -30.30
N LYS A 143 17.09 -1.98 -30.02
CA LYS A 143 17.09 -3.06 -29.03
C LYS A 143 16.89 -2.58 -27.59
N LYS A 144 17.36 -1.37 -27.25
CA LYS A 144 17.31 -0.85 -25.87
C LYS A 144 15.88 -0.52 -25.40
N PRO A 145 15.11 0.36 -26.08
CA PRO A 145 13.73 0.65 -25.70
C PRO A 145 12.85 -0.59 -25.87
N LEU A 146 13.09 -1.41 -26.91
CA LEU A 146 12.35 -2.67 -27.08
C LEU A 146 12.55 -3.61 -25.88
N GLY A 147 13.79 -3.80 -25.41
CA GLY A 147 14.07 -4.62 -24.25
C GLY A 147 13.35 -4.14 -22.98
N LYS A 148 13.37 -2.83 -22.71
CA LYS A 148 12.63 -2.23 -21.59
C LYS A 148 11.13 -2.47 -21.72
N TYR A 149 10.58 -2.20 -22.91
CA TYR A 149 9.17 -2.43 -23.22
C TYR A 149 8.76 -3.88 -22.94
N LEU A 150 9.53 -4.87 -23.40
CA LEU A 150 9.22 -6.28 -23.19
C LEU A 150 9.30 -6.70 -21.71
N ILE A 151 10.19 -6.10 -20.93
CA ILE A 151 10.24 -6.32 -19.47
C ILE A 151 8.96 -5.79 -18.80
N LEU A 152 8.51 -4.60 -19.18
CA LEU A 152 7.27 -4.01 -18.66
C LEU A 152 6.06 -4.86 -19.06
N ALA A 153 5.98 -5.24 -20.34
CA ALA A 153 4.94 -6.12 -20.86
C ALA A 153 4.91 -7.47 -20.12
N GLY A 154 6.07 -8.06 -19.82
CA GLY A 154 6.14 -9.31 -19.06
C GLY A 154 5.62 -9.20 -17.64
N ARG A 155 5.91 -8.10 -16.95
CA ARG A 155 5.35 -7.83 -15.62
C ARG A 155 3.84 -7.60 -15.68
N PHE A 156 3.38 -6.86 -16.69
CA PHE A 156 1.97 -6.61 -16.96
C PHE A 156 1.20 -7.92 -17.19
N TRP A 157 1.62 -8.72 -18.15
CA TRP A 157 0.94 -9.96 -18.52
C TRP A 157 0.90 -10.97 -17.36
N LYS A 158 1.96 -11.05 -16.55
CA LYS A 158 1.96 -11.88 -15.35
C LYS A 158 0.89 -11.44 -14.33
N ALA A 159 0.82 -10.15 -14.02
CA ALA A 159 -0.16 -9.61 -13.08
C ALA A 159 -1.60 -9.75 -13.62
N GLU A 160 -1.77 -9.59 -14.94
CA GLU A 160 -3.03 -9.75 -15.64
C GLU A 160 -3.55 -11.18 -15.59
N ASN A 161 -2.75 -12.17 -15.98
CA ASN A 161 -3.16 -13.58 -15.94
C ASN A 161 -3.54 -14.02 -14.51
N GLN A 162 -2.83 -13.50 -13.49
CA GLN A 162 -3.18 -13.76 -12.09
C GLN A 162 -4.48 -13.07 -11.65
N ALA A 163 -4.73 -11.84 -12.07
CA ALA A 163 -5.96 -11.13 -11.75
C ALA A 163 -7.18 -11.72 -12.45
N GLU A 164 -7.03 -12.12 -13.72
CA GLU A 164 -8.04 -12.82 -14.50
C GLU A 164 -8.40 -14.16 -13.85
N PHE A 165 -7.40 -14.95 -13.46
CA PHE A 165 -7.64 -16.20 -12.74
C PHE A 165 -8.46 -15.99 -11.45
N LEU A 166 -8.15 -14.97 -10.64
CA LEU A 166 -8.93 -14.68 -9.44
C LEU A 166 -10.37 -14.25 -9.76
N ALA A 167 -10.56 -13.43 -10.80
CA ALA A 167 -11.89 -13.04 -11.25
C ALA A 167 -12.70 -14.25 -11.72
N ASP A 168 -12.08 -15.19 -12.43
CA ASP A 168 -12.71 -16.42 -12.89
C ASP A 168 -13.07 -17.34 -11.71
N GLN A 169 -12.19 -17.51 -10.72
CA GLN A 169 -12.51 -18.27 -9.50
C GLN A 169 -13.72 -17.69 -8.77
N VAL A 170 -13.81 -16.35 -8.67
CA VAL A 170 -14.97 -15.66 -8.09
C VAL A 170 -16.23 -15.90 -8.93
N ALA A 171 -16.13 -15.81 -10.25
CA ALA A 171 -17.27 -15.97 -11.16
C ALA A 171 -17.89 -17.37 -11.07
N ILE A 172 -17.07 -18.41 -10.87
CA ILE A 172 -17.53 -19.79 -10.67
C ILE A 172 -17.78 -20.15 -9.20
N ALA A 173 -17.78 -19.17 -8.29
CA ALA A 173 -17.95 -19.33 -6.85
C ALA A 173 -16.96 -20.30 -6.18
N LYS A 174 -15.76 -20.45 -6.75
CA LYS A 174 -14.66 -21.28 -6.23
C LYS A 174 -13.66 -20.43 -5.44
N ILE A 175 -14.15 -19.74 -4.42
CA ILE A 175 -13.34 -18.94 -3.51
C ILE A 175 -13.24 -19.63 -2.15
N ASP A 176 -12.06 -19.54 -1.54
CA ASP A 176 -11.76 -20.12 -0.22
C ASP A 176 -11.36 -19.02 0.78
N SER A 177 -11.06 -19.40 2.02
CA SER A 177 -10.61 -18.47 3.06
C SER A 177 -9.30 -17.74 2.73
N THR A 178 -8.53 -18.21 1.74
CA THR A 178 -7.27 -17.59 1.29
C THR A 178 -7.49 -16.49 0.25
N PHE A 179 -8.72 -16.27 -0.22
CA PHE A 179 -9.06 -15.28 -1.24
C PHE A 179 -8.54 -13.86 -0.91
N LEU A 180 -8.67 -13.41 0.34
CA LEU A 180 -8.17 -12.10 0.78
C LEU A 180 -6.64 -11.97 0.66
N GLY A 181 -5.91 -13.05 0.97
CA GLY A 181 -4.46 -13.10 0.84
C GLY A 181 -4.03 -13.08 -0.63
N LYS A 182 -4.69 -13.90 -1.47
CA LYS A 182 -4.40 -13.97 -2.92
C LYS A 182 -4.70 -12.64 -3.62
N THR A 183 -5.83 -12.01 -3.32
CA THR A 183 -6.19 -10.69 -3.90
C THR A 183 -5.21 -9.60 -3.48
N THR A 184 -4.78 -9.59 -2.21
CA THR A 184 -3.77 -8.66 -1.72
C THR A 184 -2.42 -8.86 -2.43
N LEU A 185 -1.98 -10.11 -2.59
CA LEU A 185 -0.74 -10.44 -3.32
C LEU A 185 -0.78 -9.91 -4.77
N VAL A 186 -1.87 -10.16 -5.49
CA VAL A 186 -2.01 -9.71 -6.88
C VAL A 186 -2.15 -8.19 -6.96
N TYR A 187 -2.87 -7.56 -6.03
CA TYR A 187 -2.94 -6.10 -5.92
C TYR A 187 -1.56 -5.47 -5.73
N ASP A 188 -0.72 -6.05 -4.87
CA ASP A 188 0.64 -5.54 -4.65
C ASP A 188 1.51 -5.65 -5.90
N GLN A 189 1.39 -6.72 -6.68
CA GLN A 189 2.08 -6.82 -7.97
C GLN A 189 1.67 -5.71 -8.94
N TRP A 190 0.36 -5.43 -9.03
CA TRP A 190 -0.13 -4.32 -9.84
C TRP A 190 0.36 -2.97 -9.33
N ARG A 191 0.39 -2.77 -8.01
CA ARG A 191 0.90 -1.53 -7.39
C ARG A 191 2.38 -1.31 -7.74
N GLU A 192 3.21 -2.34 -7.61
CA GLU A 192 4.64 -2.24 -7.98
C GLU A 192 4.83 -2.01 -9.48
N LEU A 193 4.04 -2.67 -10.33
CA LEU A 193 4.06 -2.41 -11.77
C LEU A 193 3.68 -0.95 -12.08
N THR A 194 2.60 -0.46 -11.49
CA THR A 194 2.08 0.89 -11.71
C THR A 194 3.10 1.95 -11.35
N ARG A 195 3.82 1.78 -10.23
CA ARG A 195 4.96 2.65 -9.86
C ARG A 195 6.02 2.70 -10.96
N VAL A 196 6.32 1.56 -11.57
CA VAL A 196 7.32 1.48 -12.64
C VAL A 196 6.80 2.09 -13.94
N LEU A 197 5.53 1.89 -14.30
CA LEU A 197 4.94 2.37 -15.55
C LEU A 197 4.90 3.91 -15.66
N VAL A 198 4.84 4.62 -14.52
CA VAL A 198 4.80 6.10 -14.49
C VAL A 198 6.16 6.73 -14.86
N TYR A 199 7.27 6.00 -14.73
CA TYR A 199 8.57 6.55 -15.07
C TYR A 199 8.75 6.76 -16.58
N ASN A 200 9.49 7.81 -16.94
CA ASN A 200 9.93 8.00 -18.32
C ASN A 200 11.03 6.99 -18.67
N HIS A 201 10.67 5.97 -19.45
CA HIS A 201 11.58 4.91 -19.89
C HIS A 201 12.38 5.26 -21.16
N ASN A 202 12.15 6.44 -21.74
CA ASN A 202 12.60 6.85 -23.07
C ASN A 202 12.17 5.85 -24.15
N LEU A 203 10.90 5.43 -24.10
CA LEU A 203 10.31 4.54 -25.09
C LEU A 203 10.01 5.30 -26.38
N ARG A 204 9.91 4.55 -27.47
CA ARG A 204 9.41 5.09 -28.73
C ARG A 204 7.89 5.30 -28.66
N PRO A 205 7.30 6.20 -29.48
CA PRO A 205 5.90 6.59 -29.34
C PRO A 205 4.91 5.42 -29.30
N ALA A 206 5.00 4.44 -30.21
CA ALA A 206 4.05 3.32 -30.21
C ALA A 206 4.22 2.41 -28.99
N MET A 207 5.45 2.20 -28.52
CA MET A 207 5.70 1.47 -27.26
C MET A 207 5.13 2.22 -26.04
N GLN A 208 5.26 3.56 -26.03
CA GLN A 208 4.75 4.39 -24.93
C GLN A 208 3.22 4.38 -24.88
N GLU A 209 2.55 4.48 -26.03
CA GLU A 209 1.09 4.39 -26.13
C GLU A 209 0.57 3.07 -25.54
N ARG A 210 1.22 1.95 -25.87
CA ARG A 210 0.87 0.64 -25.33
C ARG A 210 1.14 0.54 -23.82
N VAL A 211 2.24 1.13 -23.32
CA VAL A 211 2.52 1.22 -21.89
C VAL A 211 1.48 2.07 -21.15
N ASN A 212 0.99 3.15 -21.76
CA ASN A 212 -0.09 3.96 -21.18
C ASN A 212 -1.38 3.12 -21.08
N MET A 213 -1.72 2.35 -22.11
CA MET A 213 -2.86 1.42 -22.05
C MET A 213 -2.70 0.35 -20.97
N MET A 214 -1.50 -0.22 -20.81
CA MET A 214 -1.18 -1.14 -19.71
C MET A 214 -1.37 -0.48 -18.34
N HIS A 215 -1.01 0.80 -18.19
CA HIS A 215 -1.19 1.56 -16.96
C HIS A 215 -2.68 1.78 -16.64
N ASP A 216 -3.50 2.12 -17.65
CA ASP A 216 -4.94 2.29 -17.47
C ASP A 216 -5.63 0.99 -17.06
N ILE A 217 -5.25 -0.12 -17.71
CA ILE A 217 -5.72 -1.47 -17.32
C ILE A 217 -5.30 -1.78 -15.88
N ALA A 218 -4.03 -1.51 -15.51
CA ALA A 218 -3.50 -1.76 -14.18
C ALA A 218 -4.32 -1.05 -13.09
N ASN A 219 -4.60 0.24 -13.28
CA ASN A 219 -5.37 1.04 -12.33
C ASN A 219 -6.78 0.47 -12.12
N ARG A 220 -7.46 0.04 -13.20
CA ARG A 220 -8.78 -0.59 -13.11
C ARG A 220 -8.75 -1.96 -12.46
N ARG A 221 -7.73 -2.78 -12.76
CA ARG A 221 -7.51 -4.08 -12.12
C ARG A 221 -7.29 -3.89 -10.62
N MET A 222 -6.45 -2.95 -10.21
CA MET A 222 -6.24 -2.60 -8.80
C MET A 222 -7.55 -2.18 -8.11
N GLN A 223 -8.30 -1.27 -8.72
CA GLN A 223 -9.59 -0.83 -8.18
C GLN A 223 -10.57 -2.00 -8.02
N SER A 224 -10.68 -2.86 -9.02
CA SER A 224 -11.55 -4.04 -8.97
C SER A 224 -11.14 -5.05 -7.89
N LEU A 225 -9.82 -5.28 -7.71
CA LEU A 225 -9.29 -6.17 -6.68
C LEU A 225 -9.56 -5.63 -5.28
N GLN A 226 -9.39 -4.31 -5.09
CA GLN A 226 -9.72 -3.65 -3.84
C GLN A 226 -11.23 -3.80 -3.52
N GLN A 227 -12.11 -3.50 -4.47
CA GLN A 227 -13.56 -3.64 -4.31
C GLN A 227 -13.97 -5.10 -4.03
N MET A 228 -13.41 -6.07 -4.77
CA MET A 228 -13.65 -7.50 -4.53
C MET A 228 -13.26 -7.92 -3.10
N ARG A 229 -12.11 -7.42 -2.63
CA ARG A 229 -11.59 -7.69 -1.29
C ARG A 229 -12.52 -7.11 -0.21
N ASP A 230 -12.92 -5.85 -0.37
CA ASP A 230 -13.80 -5.16 0.56
C ASP A 230 -15.19 -5.81 0.62
N ASN A 231 -15.73 -6.18 -0.55
CA ASN A 231 -16.99 -6.90 -0.64
C ASN A 231 -16.93 -8.25 0.09
N TYR A 232 -15.87 -9.04 -0.14
CA TYR A 232 -15.68 -10.30 0.56
C TYR A 232 -15.59 -10.12 2.08
N ALA A 233 -14.82 -9.12 2.55
CA ALA A 233 -14.67 -8.82 3.98
C ALA A 233 -16.00 -8.41 4.64
N LEU A 234 -16.91 -7.78 3.89
CA LEU A 234 -18.23 -7.39 4.33
C LEU A 234 -19.31 -8.47 4.14
N GLY A 235 -18.95 -9.67 3.69
CA GLY A 235 -19.90 -10.76 3.39
C GLY A 235 -20.80 -10.50 2.18
N ARG A 236 -20.41 -9.56 1.30
CA ARG A 236 -21.08 -9.28 0.03
C ARG A 236 -20.49 -10.13 -1.09
N PRO A 237 -21.21 -10.34 -2.20
CA PRO A 237 -20.65 -10.99 -3.38
C PRO A 237 -19.40 -10.23 -3.88
N PRO A 238 -18.24 -10.89 -4.02
CA PRO A 238 -17.03 -10.18 -4.45
C PRO A 238 -17.17 -9.54 -5.83
N LEU A 239 -17.87 -10.19 -6.76
CA LEU A 239 -18.13 -9.70 -8.12
C LEU A 239 -19.52 -9.04 -8.25
N ASP A 240 -19.70 -7.91 -7.59
CA ASP A 240 -20.93 -7.11 -7.66
C ASP A 240 -21.03 -6.28 -8.96
N LYS A 241 -22.07 -5.44 -9.05
CA LYS A 241 -22.30 -4.57 -10.21
C LYS A 241 -21.19 -3.53 -10.38
N GLU A 242 -20.65 -2.99 -9.29
CA GLU A 242 -19.63 -1.95 -9.34
C GLU A 242 -18.30 -2.52 -9.87
N VAL A 243 -17.88 -3.67 -9.35
CA VAL A 243 -16.69 -4.39 -9.83
C VAL A 243 -16.83 -4.72 -11.32
N ARG A 244 -18.01 -5.21 -11.75
CA ARG A 244 -18.27 -5.50 -13.17
C ARG A 244 -18.18 -4.24 -14.04
N ASN A 245 -18.71 -3.11 -13.58
CA ASN A 245 -18.60 -1.85 -14.31
C ASN A 245 -17.14 -1.38 -14.43
N THR A 246 -16.36 -1.52 -13.37
CA THR A 246 -14.91 -1.21 -13.37
C THR A 246 -14.15 -2.07 -14.37
N LEU A 247 -14.51 -3.35 -14.47
CA LEU A 247 -13.88 -4.33 -15.37
C LEU A 247 -14.41 -4.30 -16.81
N ALA A 248 -15.60 -3.78 -17.06
CA ALA A 248 -16.22 -3.76 -18.39
C ALA A 248 -15.30 -3.26 -19.52
N PRO A 249 -14.59 -2.12 -19.38
CA PRO A 249 -13.68 -1.66 -20.43
C PRO A 249 -12.37 -2.44 -20.52
N VAL A 250 -12.01 -3.23 -19.51
CA VAL A 250 -10.71 -3.94 -19.47
C VAL A 250 -10.61 -4.97 -20.58
N ALA A 251 -11.69 -5.70 -20.88
CA ALA A 251 -11.70 -6.68 -21.96
C ALA A 251 -11.43 -6.03 -23.33
N ASP A 252 -12.06 -4.89 -23.60
CA ASP A 252 -11.88 -4.15 -24.86
C ASP A 252 -10.46 -3.57 -24.99
N MET A 253 -9.91 -3.04 -23.89
CA MET A 253 -8.53 -2.53 -23.87
C MET A 253 -7.51 -3.65 -24.03
N LEU A 254 -7.72 -4.83 -23.43
CA LEU A 254 -6.85 -5.99 -23.63
C LEU A 254 -6.91 -6.51 -25.06
N TYR A 255 -8.09 -6.48 -25.68
CA TYR A 255 -8.26 -6.83 -27.08
C TYR A 255 -7.46 -5.88 -27.99
N GLU A 256 -7.56 -4.58 -27.73
CA GLU A 256 -6.79 -3.55 -28.45
C GLU A 256 -5.28 -3.70 -28.22
N LEU A 257 -4.88 -3.93 -26.97
CA LEU A 257 -3.49 -4.18 -26.60
C LEU A 257 -2.95 -5.40 -27.36
N ARG A 258 -3.73 -6.45 -27.57
CA ARG A 258 -3.34 -7.63 -28.36
C ARG A 258 -3.32 -7.39 -29.89
N GLY A 259 -3.55 -6.16 -30.34
CA GLY A 259 -3.55 -5.79 -31.76
C GLY A 259 -4.91 -5.92 -32.44
N GLY A 260 -5.96 -6.19 -31.68
CA GLY A 260 -7.33 -6.11 -32.16
C GLY A 260 -7.66 -4.67 -32.55
N LYS A 261 -8.32 -4.48 -33.69
CA LYS A 261 -8.93 -3.18 -34.00
C LYS A 261 -10.32 -3.21 -33.41
N GLN A 262 -10.63 -2.31 -32.47
CA GLN A 262 -12.03 -2.13 -32.07
C GLN A 262 -12.85 -1.88 -33.34
N PRO A 263 -14.02 -2.53 -33.51
CA PRO A 263 -14.95 -2.08 -34.52
C PRO A 263 -15.26 -0.64 -34.16
N THR A 264 -14.83 0.30 -35.00
CA THR A 264 -15.13 1.71 -34.84
C THR A 264 -16.64 1.80 -34.65
N ARG A 265 -17.11 1.96 -33.40
CA ARG A 265 -18.43 2.47 -33.15
C ARG A 265 -18.34 3.91 -33.61
N HIS A 266 -18.56 4.11 -34.91
CA HIS A 266 -18.98 5.39 -35.43
C HIS A 266 -20.25 5.73 -34.66
N ILE A 267 -20.08 6.44 -33.55
CA ILE A 267 -21.17 7.19 -32.95
C ILE A 267 -21.39 8.32 -33.95
N ASP A 268 -22.24 8.05 -34.93
CA ASP A 268 -22.79 9.09 -35.79
C ASP A 268 -23.58 10.02 -34.88
N LEU A 269 -22.93 11.10 -34.43
CA LEU A 269 -23.56 12.17 -33.64
C LEU A 269 -24.48 13.05 -34.51
N THR A 270 -24.87 12.58 -35.69
CA THR A 270 -25.68 13.30 -36.68
C THR A 270 -27.18 13.05 -36.55
N VAL A 271 -27.65 12.23 -35.60
CA VAL A 271 -29.10 12.04 -35.35
C VAL A 271 -29.49 12.57 -33.97
N ALA A 272 -29.37 13.88 -33.79
CA ALA A 272 -30.09 14.63 -32.77
C ALA A 272 -30.27 16.08 -33.24
N ARG A 273 -31.21 16.28 -34.18
CA ARG A 273 -31.88 17.56 -34.44
C ARG A 273 -33.36 17.30 -34.59
#